data_AF-A0A518GA72-F1
#
_entry.id   AF-A0A518GA72-F1
#
_cell.length_a   1.000
_cell.length_b   1.000
_cell.length_c   1.000
_cell.angle_alpha   90.00
_cell.angle_beta   90.00
_cell.angle_gamma   90.00
#
_symmetry.space_group_name_H-M   'P 1'
#
loop_
_entity.id
_entity.type
_entity.pdbx_description
1 polymer ?
#
loop_
_entity_poly.entity_id
_entity_poly.type
_entity_poly.pdbx_seq_one_letter_code
_entity_poly.pdbx_strand_id
1 'polypeptide(L)'
;MKSGLTVGATGRLTWSVDASMVITLGGDSRATVFSTPNMIMLMERAAREALRDYLEPGEESVGIEVNIRHTGGAPLGATVQGIAKVTVRDGRRVEFDVEAWAGDQQIGHGTHSRAIVQVSRIIENLEKQAGQEPRAMNLTPNTDALPVLETVLVELSGKVATVKLNRPKALNAVNVQMTDDLERLVAWLLGHPQQVRVVLLTGTGEAFCAGDDVKELRELPPDTARQLSLRQAELYLAFERVPQTIIALINGDAFGGGCVAAYSADMRIATHAARFAMPEIRLGWPPGYGVAQLTALVGKSRALEMCLLGEPIPAAKALEWGLINEVVPGASLHRRGELLAQKLLQMPAEALRETKRLVHLDEGAQPKVAHRADTEAYLRCLKLPDAQEGLLAFAEKRSPRFDGR
;
A
#
# COMPACT_ATOMS: atom_id res chain seq x y z
N MET A 1 -7.08 4.45 -34.70
CA MET A 1 -7.63 3.11 -34.98
C MET A 1 -7.24 2.78 -36.41
N LYS A 2 -6.66 1.60 -36.62
CA LYS A 2 -6.28 1.09 -37.94
C LYS A 2 -7.49 0.98 -38.86
N SER A 3 -7.28 1.13 -40.16
CA SER A 3 -8.28 0.76 -41.16
C SER A 3 -8.49 -0.77 -41.12
N GLY A 4 -9.73 -1.24 -41.30
CA GLY A 4 -10.02 -2.69 -41.39
C GLY A 4 -11.06 -3.27 -40.42
N LEU A 5 -11.51 -2.54 -39.38
CA LEU A 5 -12.64 -3.00 -38.57
C LEU A 5 -13.94 -2.94 -39.41
N THR A 6 -14.58 -4.08 -39.61
CA THR A 6 -15.84 -4.22 -40.37
C THR A 6 -17.01 -4.53 -39.46
N VAL A 7 -18.21 -4.10 -39.88
CA VAL A 7 -19.46 -4.57 -39.27
C VAL A 7 -19.52 -6.09 -39.38
N GLY A 8 -19.84 -6.76 -38.27
CA GLY A 8 -19.82 -8.20 -38.15
C GLY A 8 -18.54 -8.80 -37.57
N ALA A 9 -17.48 -8.02 -37.35
CA ALA A 9 -16.32 -8.48 -36.59
C ALA A 9 -16.76 -8.93 -35.18
N THR A 10 -16.16 -10.02 -34.67
CA THR A 10 -16.55 -10.62 -33.39
C THR A 10 -15.37 -10.74 -32.44
N GLY A 11 -15.55 -10.29 -31.20
CA GLY A 11 -14.69 -10.61 -30.07
C GLY A 11 -15.34 -11.68 -29.22
N ARG A 12 -14.51 -12.57 -28.65
CA ARG A 12 -14.96 -13.63 -27.75
C ARG A 12 -14.04 -13.68 -26.55
N LEU A 13 -14.61 -13.91 -25.37
CA LEU A 13 -13.85 -14.11 -24.14
C LEU A 13 -14.51 -15.21 -23.32
N THR A 14 -13.71 -16.14 -22.82
CA THR A 14 -14.20 -17.26 -22.01
C THR A 14 -13.59 -17.18 -20.62
N TRP A 15 -14.41 -17.34 -19.58
CA TRP A 15 -13.99 -17.44 -18.18
C TRP A 15 -14.47 -18.72 -17.53
N SER A 16 -13.74 -19.15 -16.51
CA SER A 16 -14.20 -20.13 -15.53
C SER A 16 -14.71 -19.38 -14.31
N VAL A 17 -15.97 -19.62 -13.92
CA VAL A 17 -16.60 -18.93 -12.79
C VAL A 17 -15.95 -19.38 -11.49
N ASP A 18 -15.31 -18.46 -10.78
CA ASP A 18 -14.72 -18.73 -9.46
C ASP A 18 -15.50 -18.04 -8.32
N ALA A 19 -15.05 -18.25 -7.08
CA ALA A 19 -15.72 -17.77 -5.87
C ALA A 19 -15.82 -16.24 -5.78
N SER A 20 -14.95 -15.48 -6.45
CA SER A 20 -15.01 -14.02 -6.52
C SER A 20 -16.09 -13.51 -7.48
N MET A 21 -16.60 -14.38 -8.36
CA MET A 21 -17.50 -14.00 -9.44
C MET A 21 -18.99 -14.26 -9.15
N VAL A 22 -19.29 -14.93 -8.05
CA VAL A 22 -20.62 -15.42 -7.71
C VAL A 22 -21.27 -14.62 -6.60
N ILE A 23 -22.60 -14.69 -6.53
CA ILE A 23 -23.40 -14.21 -5.41
C ILE A 23 -24.25 -15.36 -4.89
N THR A 24 -24.44 -15.41 -3.59
CA THR A 24 -25.33 -16.39 -2.94
C THR A 24 -26.66 -15.73 -2.63
N LEU A 25 -27.72 -16.19 -3.29
CA LEU A 25 -29.06 -15.62 -3.14
C LEU A 25 -29.73 -16.15 -1.86
N GLY A 26 -30.24 -15.23 -1.03
CA GLY A 26 -30.96 -15.58 0.20
C GLY A 26 -30.12 -16.32 1.25
N GLY A 27 -28.79 -16.36 1.12
CA GLY A 27 -27.89 -17.07 2.03
C GLY A 27 -27.86 -18.59 1.87
N ASP A 28 -28.57 -19.16 0.91
CA ASP A 28 -28.52 -20.60 0.61
C ASP A 28 -27.37 -20.89 -0.36
N SER A 29 -26.35 -21.60 0.10
CA SER A 29 -25.15 -21.90 -0.70
C SER A 29 -25.43 -22.66 -2.00
N ARG A 30 -26.58 -23.35 -2.10
CA ARG A 30 -27.04 -24.01 -3.33
C ARG A 30 -27.54 -23.03 -4.40
N ALA A 31 -27.93 -21.82 -3.98
CA ALA A 31 -28.33 -20.72 -4.85
C ALA A 31 -27.16 -19.74 -5.10
N THR A 32 -25.96 -20.29 -5.30
CA THR A 32 -24.76 -19.53 -5.66
C THR A 32 -24.61 -19.47 -7.17
N VAL A 33 -24.73 -18.28 -7.73
CA VAL A 33 -24.79 -18.05 -9.18
C VAL A 33 -23.83 -16.96 -9.61
N PHE A 34 -23.35 -17.06 -10.85
CA PHE A 34 -22.54 -16.04 -11.52
C PHE A 34 -23.27 -14.70 -11.50
N SER A 35 -22.59 -13.66 -11.02
CA SER A 35 -23.24 -12.40 -10.71
C SER A 35 -23.49 -11.56 -11.98
N THR A 36 -24.59 -10.80 -11.99
CA THR A 36 -24.91 -9.89 -13.09
C THR A 36 -23.79 -8.89 -13.40
N PRO A 37 -23.12 -8.26 -12.39
CA PRO A 37 -21.98 -7.38 -12.68
C PRO A 37 -20.83 -8.07 -13.41
N ASN A 38 -20.48 -9.31 -13.04
CA ASN A 38 -19.41 -10.05 -13.72
C ASN A 38 -19.84 -10.52 -15.12
N MET A 39 -21.11 -10.85 -15.33
CA MET A 39 -21.65 -11.14 -16.65
C MET A 39 -21.56 -9.92 -17.59
N ILE A 40 -21.91 -8.72 -17.09
CA ILE A 40 -21.75 -7.47 -17.84
C ILE A 40 -20.26 -7.23 -18.15
N MET A 41 -19.37 -7.45 -17.17
CA MET A 41 -17.92 -7.31 -17.36
C MET A 41 -17.36 -8.28 -18.41
N LEU A 42 -17.87 -9.52 -18.46
CA LEU A 42 -17.48 -10.51 -19.46
C LEU A 42 -17.83 -10.01 -20.88
N MET A 43 -19.05 -9.51 -21.09
CA MET A 43 -19.50 -8.93 -22.36
C MET A 43 -18.72 -7.66 -22.72
N GLU A 44 -18.46 -6.80 -21.73
CA GLU A 44 -17.66 -5.58 -21.87
C GLU A 44 -16.24 -5.90 -22.37
N ARG A 45 -15.60 -6.92 -21.79
CA ARG A 45 -14.26 -7.33 -22.23
C ARG A 45 -14.28 -8.06 -23.57
N ALA A 46 -15.31 -8.84 -23.89
CA ALA A 46 -15.47 -9.41 -25.22
C ALA A 46 -15.55 -8.32 -26.31
N ALA A 47 -16.23 -7.20 -26.03
CA ALA A 47 -16.27 -6.05 -26.94
C ALA A 47 -14.90 -5.36 -27.06
N ARG A 48 -14.10 -5.32 -25.99
CA ARG A 48 -12.70 -4.85 -26.06
C ARG A 48 -11.83 -5.79 -26.89
N GLU A 49 -11.99 -7.12 -26.75
CA GLU A 49 -11.26 -8.10 -27.57
C GLU A 49 -11.55 -7.91 -29.06
N ALA A 50 -12.80 -7.62 -29.43
CA ALA A 50 -13.19 -7.35 -30.82
C ALA A 50 -12.43 -6.16 -31.44
N LEU A 51 -11.94 -5.22 -30.61
CA LEU A 51 -11.24 -4.02 -31.06
C LEU A 51 -9.72 -4.14 -30.99
N ARG A 52 -9.18 -5.08 -30.21
CA ARG A 52 -7.77 -5.15 -29.81
C ARG A 52 -6.80 -4.99 -30.99
N ASP A 53 -7.02 -5.73 -32.07
CA ASP A 53 -6.12 -5.75 -33.23
C ASP A 53 -6.20 -4.47 -34.08
N TYR A 54 -7.26 -3.69 -33.90
CA TYR A 54 -7.57 -2.49 -34.67
C TYR A 54 -7.15 -1.20 -33.95
N LEU A 55 -6.71 -1.27 -32.70
CA LEU A 55 -6.21 -0.10 -31.96
C LEU A 55 -4.80 0.26 -32.44
N GLU A 56 -4.53 1.57 -32.56
CA GLU A 56 -3.16 2.07 -32.76
C GLU A 56 -2.39 2.06 -31.44
N PRO A 57 -1.04 2.04 -31.46
CA PRO A 57 -0.25 2.23 -30.25
C PRO A 57 -0.67 3.49 -29.47
N GLY A 58 -0.94 3.34 -28.17
CA GLY A 58 -1.41 4.43 -27.31
C GLY A 58 -2.92 4.67 -27.34
N GLU A 59 -3.68 3.92 -28.13
CA GLU A 59 -5.14 3.92 -28.08
C GLU A 59 -5.70 2.82 -27.19
N GLU A 60 -6.79 3.13 -26.50
CA GLU A 60 -7.62 2.17 -25.78
C GLU A 60 -9.09 2.41 -26.09
N SER A 61 -9.94 1.46 -25.73
CA SER A 61 -11.39 1.64 -25.82
C SER A 61 -12.03 1.67 -24.44
N VAL A 62 -13.00 2.57 -24.24
CA VAL A 62 -13.77 2.71 -22.99
C VAL A 62 -15.26 2.55 -23.29
N GLY A 63 -15.98 1.85 -22.42
CA GLY A 63 -17.43 1.75 -22.51
C GLY A 63 -18.09 3.11 -22.23
N ILE A 64 -19.06 3.48 -23.04
CA ILE A 64 -19.81 4.74 -22.90
C ILE A 64 -21.30 4.51 -22.65
N GLU A 65 -21.86 3.42 -23.17
CA GLU A 65 -23.25 3.02 -22.94
C GLU A 65 -23.30 1.49 -22.83
N VAL A 66 -24.02 0.99 -21.82
CA VAL A 66 -24.16 -0.45 -21.53
C VAL A 66 -25.62 -0.72 -21.23
N ASN A 67 -26.27 -1.56 -22.04
CA ASN A 67 -27.67 -1.94 -21.87
C ASN A 67 -27.80 -3.47 -21.95
N ILE A 68 -27.95 -4.12 -20.80
CA ILE A 68 -27.91 -5.57 -20.68
C ILE A 68 -29.18 -6.11 -20.02
N ARG A 69 -29.71 -7.19 -20.59
CA ARG A 69 -30.73 -8.05 -19.99
C ARG A 69 -30.09 -9.33 -19.48
N HIS A 70 -30.42 -9.68 -18.24
CA HIS A 70 -30.02 -10.92 -17.59
C HIS A 70 -31.17 -11.94 -17.73
N THR A 71 -30.90 -13.08 -18.35
CA THR A 71 -31.91 -14.07 -18.75
C THR A 71 -31.72 -15.45 -18.13
N GLY A 72 -30.57 -15.74 -17.51
CA GLY A 72 -30.27 -17.02 -16.87
C GLY A 72 -29.02 -16.95 -16.02
N GLY A 73 -28.73 -18.00 -15.24
CA GLY A 73 -27.57 -18.05 -14.34
C GLY A 73 -26.57 -19.15 -14.73
N ALA A 74 -25.36 -19.06 -14.17
CA ALA A 74 -24.34 -20.10 -14.28
C ALA A 74 -23.82 -20.46 -12.88
N PRO A 75 -23.56 -21.74 -12.57
CA PRO A 75 -23.04 -22.13 -11.26
C PRO A 75 -21.54 -21.83 -11.10
N LEU A 76 -21.06 -21.87 -9.85
CA LEU A 76 -19.64 -21.89 -9.55
C LEU A 76 -18.94 -23.04 -10.30
N GLY A 77 -17.79 -22.75 -10.90
CA GLY A 77 -17.02 -23.69 -11.72
C GLY A 77 -17.49 -23.83 -13.17
N ALA A 78 -18.60 -23.20 -13.56
CA ALA A 78 -19.05 -23.22 -14.95
C ALA A 78 -18.10 -22.45 -15.86
N THR A 79 -18.03 -22.88 -17.13
CA THR A 79 -17.41 -22.10 -18.20
C THR A 79 -18.45 -21.16 -18.80
N VAL A 80 -18.17 -19.87 -18.79
CA VAL A 80 -19.02 -18.83 -19.38
C VAL A 80 -18.29 -18.12 -20.50
N GLN A 81 -19.00 -17.75 -21.56
CA GLN A 81 -18.45 -17.07 -22.73
C GLN A 81 -19.21 -15.78 -23.03
N GLY A 82 -18.47 -14.68 -23.16
CA GLY A 82 -18.95 -13.42 -23.72
C GLY A 82 -18.64 -13.36 -25.20
N ILE A 83 -19.60 -12.87 -25.99
CA ILE A 83 -19.46 -12.64 -27.42
C ILE A 83 -19.89 -11.20 -27.67
N ALA A 84 -19.11 -10.47 -28.46
CA ALA A 84 -19.45 -9.12 -28.90
C ALA A 84 -19.29 -9.00 -30.40
N LYS A 85 -20.34 -8.59 -31.10
CA LYS A 85 -20.37 -8.43 -32.55
C LYS A 85 -20.54 -6.97 -32.89
N VAL A 86 -19.62 -6.42 -33.69
CA VAL A 86 -19.68 -5.03 -34.16
C VAL A 86 -20.92 -4.84 -35.03
N THR A 87 -21.78 -3.89 -34.67
CA THR A 87 -23.00 -3.53 -35.41
C THR A 87 -22.85 -2.20 -36.14
N VAL A 88 -22.21 -1.22 -35.49
CA VAL A 88 -22.00 0.13 -36.03
C VAL A 88 -20.56 0.55 -35.79
N ARG A 89 -19.97 1.23 -36.79
CA ARG A 89 -18.70 1.93 -36.67
C ARG A 89 -18.90 3.36 -37.17
N ASP A 90 -18.89 4.31 -36.23
CA ASP A 90 -19.00 5.74 -36.52
C ASP A 90 -17.77 6.48 -35.98
N GLY A 91 -16.80 6.72 -36.86
CA GLY A 91 -15.53 7.35 -36.51
C GLY A 91 -14.78 6.60 -35.40
N ARG A 92 -14.77 7.19 -34.19
CA ARG A 92 -14.13 6.64 -32.97
C ARG A 92 -15.12 5.97 -32.01
N ARG A 93 -16.39 5.86 -32.38
CA ARG A 93 -17.43 5.13 -31.63
C ARG A 93 -17.70 3.80 -32.34
N VAL A 94 -17.80 2.74 -31.57
CA VAL A 94 -18.14 1.39 -32.07
C VAL A 94 -19.23 0.81 -31.19
N GLU A 95 -20.27 0.28 -31.82
CA GLU A 95 -21.39 -0.35 -31.15
C GLU A 95 -21.37 -1.86 -31.39
N PHE A 96 -21.88 -2.59 -30.40
CA PHE A 96 -21.85 -4.03 -30.34
C PHE A 96 -23.20 -4.58 -29.92
N ASP A 97 -23.64 -5.64 -30.60
CA ASP A 97 -24.53 -6.62 -29.99
C ASP A 97 -23.67 -7.54 -29.12
N VAL A 98 -24.06 -7.74 -27.88
CA VAL A 98 -23.31 -8.57 -26.94
C VAL A 98 -24.19 -9.65 -26.33
N GLU A 99 -23.56 -10.78 -26.05
CA GLU A 99 -24.21 -11.95 -25.48
C GLU A 99 -23.28 -12.63 -24.46
N ALA A 100 -23.88 -13.25 -23.46
CA ALA A 100 -23.22 -14.11 -22.49
C ALA A 100 -23.88 -15.49 -22.48
N TRP A 101 -23.05 -16.53 -22.49
CA TRP A 101 -23.46 -17.93 -22.59
C TRP A 101 -22.82 -18.77 -21.49
N ALA A 102 -23.54 -19.77 -20.98
CA ALA A 102 -23.03 -20.81 -20.10
C ALA A 102 -23.33 -22.18 -20.75
N GLY A 103 -22.32 -22.77 -21.38
CA GLY A 103 -22.55 -23.86 -22.33
C GLY A 103 -23.49 -23.40 -23.46
N ASP A 104 -24.58 -24.14 -23.69
CA ASP A 104 -25.58 -23.83 -24.74
C ASP A 104 -26.70 -22.89 -24.26
N GLN A 105 -26.66 -22.43 -23.00
CA GLN A 105 -27.68 -21.55 -22.44
C GLN A 105 -27.25 -20.08 -22.51
N GLN A 106 -28.07 -19.24 -23.15
CA GLN A 106 -27.87 -17.78 -23.11
C GLN A 106 -28.26 -17.25 -21.72
N ILE A 107 -27.30 -16.67 -21.03
CA ILE A 107 -27.48 -16.11 -19.68
C ILE A 107 -27.64 -14.58 -19.70
N GLY A 108 -27.21 -13.91 -20.77
CA GLY A 108 -27.50 -12.49 -20.95
C GLY A 108 -27.31 -12.03 -22.39
N HIS A 109 -27.93 -10.90 -22.74
CA HIS A 109 -27.78 -10.25 -24.03
C HIS A 109 -28.04 -8.74 -23.93
N GLY A 110 -27.58 -7.99 -24.92
CA GLY A 110 -27.84 -6.55 -24.97
C GLY A 110 -26.94 -5.82 -25.96
N THR A 111 -26.75 -4.54 -25.70
CA THR A 111 -25.91 -3.67 -26.53
C THR A 111 -24.87 -2.93 -25.70
N HIS A 112 -23.67 -2.81 -26.28
CA HIS A 112 -22.57 -2.02 -25.72
C HIS A 112 -22.12 -0.98 -26.74
N SER A 113 -21.76 0.19 -26.27
CA SER A 113 -21.10 1.22 -27.07
C SER A 113 -19.76 1.57 -26.46
N ARG A 114 -18.72 1.65 -27.29
CA ARG A 114 -17.36 1.97 -26.87
C ARG A 114 -16.83 3.16 -27.65
N ALA A 115 -16.14 4.07 -26.96
CA ALA A 115 -15.35 5.12 -27.57
C ALA A 115 -13.87 4.73 -27.57
N ILE A 116 -13.18 4.98 -28.67
CA ILE A 116 -11.73 4.83 -28.78
C ILE A 116 -11.08 6.13 -28.34
N VAL A 117 -10.22 6.05 -27.34
CA VAL A 117 -9.58 7.20 -26.69
C VAL A 117 -8.06 7.10 -26.81
N GLN A 118 -7.39 8.24 -26.74
CA GLN A 118 -5.94 8.32 -26.61
C GLN A 118 -5.59 8.26 -25.12
N VAL A 119 -4.74 7.32 -24.73
CA VAL A 119 -4.35 7.12 -23.33
C VAL A 119 -3.69 8.38 -22.77
N SER A 120 -2.84 9.06 -23.55
CA SER A 120 -2.20 10.33 -23.16
C SER A 120 -3.21 11.41 -22.78
N ARG A 121 -4.29 11.56 -23.55
CA ARG A 121 -5.34 12.55 -23.26
C ARG A 121 -6.14 12.20 -22.00
N ILE A 122 -6.34 10.91 -21.73
CA ILE A 122 -6.95 10.46 -20.48
C ILE A 122 -6.01 10.78 -19.32
N ILE A 123 -4.71 10.49 -19.44
CA ILE A 123 -3.70 10.85 -18.44
C ILE A 123 -3.73 12.36 -18.15
N GLU A 124 -3.64 13.21 -19.17
CA GLU A 124 -3.67 14.68 -19.01
C GLU A 124 -4.96 15.16 -18.32
N ASN A 125 -6.11 14.57 -18.63
CA ASN A 125 -7.39 14.94 -18.03
C ASN A 125 -7.48 14.47 -16.57
N LEU A 126 -7.02 13.25 -16.28
CA LEU A 126 -6.95 12.73 -14.92
C LEU A 126 -5.97 13.57 -14.09
N GLU A 127 -4.82 13.95 -14.64
CA GLU A 127 -3.85 14.85 -14.00
C GLU A 127 -4.44 16.25 -13.70
N LYS A 128 -5.30 16.77 -14.59
CA LYS A 128 -6.01 18.05 -14.37
C LYS A 128 -7.11 17.93 -13.33
N GLN A 129 -7.83 16.81 -13.28
CA GLN A 129 -8.91 16.57 -12.33
C GLN A 129 -8.40 16.22 -10.92
N ALA A 130 -7.28 15.52 -10.85
CA ALA A 130 -6.59 15.13 -9.64
C ALA A 130 -5.79 16.31 -9.04
N GLY A 131 -6.37 17.51 -8.96
CA GLY A 131 -5.68 18.74 -8.58
C GLY A 131 -4.66 18.51 -7.45
N GLN A 132 -3.37 18.70 -7.75
CA GLN A 132 -2.25 18.43 -6.83
C GLN A 132 -2.40 17.13 -6.01
N GLU A 133 -2.84 16.02 -6.61
CA GLU A 133 -2.71 14.72 -5.98
C GLU A 133 -1.22 14.41 -5.81
N PRO A 134 -0.79 13.94 -4.61
CA PRO A 134 0.58 13.50 -4.44
C PRO A 134 0.80 12.35 -5.40
N ARG A 135 1.82 12.49 -6.24
CA ARG A 135 2.37 11.38 -7.00
C ARG A 135 2.53 10.22 -6.02
N ALA A 136 1.91 9.07 -6.32
CA ALA A 136 2.40 7.80 -5.78
C ALA A 136 3.93 7.86 -5.92
N MET A 137 4.65 7.60 -4.83
CA MET A 137 6.09 7.77 -4.84
C MET A 137 6.65 6.94 -6.00
N ASN A 138 7.05 7.62 -7.09
CA ASN A 138 7.77 6.98 -8.18
C ASN A 138 9.17 6.78 -7.62
N LEU A 139 9.30 5.72 -6.82
CA LEU A 139 10.58 5.21 -6.33
C LEU A 139 11.31 4.61 -7.53
N THR A 140 11.78 5.49 -8.39
CA THR A 140 12.64 5.14 -9.49
C THR A 140 13.97 4.70 -8.87
N PRO A 141 14.46 3.50 -9.22
CA PRO A 141 15.78 3.07 -8.78
C PRO A 141 16.83 4.13 -9.12
N ASN A 142 17.65 4.50 -8.14
CA ASN A 142 18.80 5.38 -8.34
C ASN A 142 20.08 4.54 -8.37
N THR A 143 20.78 4.56 -9.50
CA THR A 143 22.05 3.83 -9.73
C THR A 143 23.30 4.67 -9.48
N ASP A 144 23.14 5.92 -9.01
CA ASP A 144 24.26 6.79 -8.64
C ASP A 144 24.89 6.38 -7.29
N ALA A 145 25.96 7.06 -6.91
CA ALA A 145 26.58 6.87 -5.60
C ALA A 145 25.59 7.09 -4.45
N LEU A 146 25.87 6.48 -3.30
CA LEU A 146 25.09 6.67 -2.07
C LEU A 146 24.94 8.17 -1.79
N PRO A 147 23.71 8.71 -1.69
CA PRO A 147 23.51 10.13 -1.48
C PRO A 147 24.08 10.58 -0.13
N VAL A 148 24.51 11.84 -0.08
CA VAL A 148 24.78 12.51 1.20
C VAL A 148 23.42 12.81 1.86
N LEU A 149 23.25 12.29 3.07
CA LEU A 149 22.03 12.40 3.86
C LEU A 149 22.33 13.22 5.13
N GLU A 150 21.38 14.01 5.59
CA GLU A 150 21.57 14.91 6.73
C GLU A 150 21.19 14.25 8.06
N THR A 151 20.08 13.53 8.04
CA THR A 151 19.39 13.00 9.22
C THR A 151 19.41 11.48 9.28
N VAL A 152 20.03 10.82 8.30
CA VAL A 152 20.21 9.37 8.24
C VAL A 152 21.67 9.07 7.99
N LEU A 153 22.28 8.19 8.80
CA LEU A 153 23.64 7.72 8.59
C LEU A 153 23.62 6.33 7.97
N VAL A 154 24.51 6.09 7.01
CA VAL A 154 24.61 4.80 6.33
C VAL A 154 26.06 4.32 6.35
N GLU A 155 26.28 3.15 6.92
CA GLU A 155 27.58 2.47 6.98
C GLU A 155 27.50 1.19 6.15
N LEU A 156 28.33 1.07 5.11
CA LEU A 156 28.39 -0.13 4.27
C LEU A 156 29.51 -1.07 4.76
N SER A 157 29.17 -2.33 4.99
CA SER A 157 30.12 -3.40 5.31
C SER A 157 29.81 -4.65 4.49
N GLY A 158 30.62 -4.89 3.45
CA GLY A 158 30.34 -5.95 2.48
C GLY A 158 28.98 -5.74 1.80
N LYS A 159 28.06 -6.70 1.97
CA LYS A 159 26.69 -6.64 1.42
C LYS A 159 25.63 -6.21 2.44
N VAL A 160 26.06 -5.65 3.57
CA VAL A 160 25.19 -5.15 4.64
C VAL A 160 25.28 -3.63 4.70
N ALA A 161 24.13 -2.96 4.76
CA ALA A 161 24.04 -1.53 5.03
C ALA A 161 23.46 -1.33 6.44
N THR A 162 24.21 -0.69 7.34
CA THR A 162 23.70 -0.26 8.64
C THR A 162 23.18 1.17 8.51
N VAL A 163 21.86 1.33 8.64
CA VAL A 163 21.13 2.59 8.50
C VAL A 163 20.72 3.07 9.88
N LYS A 164 21.13 4.28 10.26
CA LYS A 164 20.84 4.87 11.56
C LYS A 164 20.02 6.15 11.38
N LEU A 165 18.80 6.18 11.93
CA LEU A 165 18.04 7.42 12.09
C LEU A 165 18.82 8.32 13.05
N ASN A 166 19.14 9.54 12.64
CA ASN A 166 20.13 10.37 13.31
C ASN A 166 19.61 11.77 13.66
N ARG A 167 18.57 11.81 14.49
CA ARG A 167 18.09 13.02 15.16
C ARG A 167 17.96 12.74 16.67
N PRO A 168 19.04 12.34 17.39
CA PRO A 168 18.93 11.81 18.74
C PRO A 168 18.37 12.81 19.75
N LYS A 169 18.62 14.12 19.56
CA LYS A 169 18.04 15.20 20.39
C LYS A 169 16.51 15.31 20.27
N ALA A 170 15.94 14.82 19.17
CA ALA A 170 14.51 14.74 18.91
C ALA A 170 13.99 13.30 19.02
N LEU A 171 14.75 12.38 19.67
CA LEU A 171 14.42 10.97 19.77
C LEU A 171 14.15 10.30 18.41
N ASN A 172 14.87 10.75 17.39
CA ASN A 172 14.73 10.32 16.00
C ASN A 172 13.30 10.50 15.44
N ALA A 173 12.57 11.51 15.90
CA ALA A 173 11.30 11.88 15.30
C ALA A 173 11.49 12.16 13.79
N VAL A 174 10.50 11.78 12.98
CA VAL A 174 10.53 11.89 11.52
C VAL A 174 9.94 13.24 11.12
N ASN A 175 10.77 14.05 10.49
CA ASN A 175 10.40 15.36 9.95
C ASN A 175 10.47 15.32 8.41
N VAL A 176 10.22 16.46 7.76
CA VAL A 176 10.31 16.57 6.29
C VAL A 176 11.71 16.15 5.79
N GLN A 177 12.78 16.65 6.40
CA GLN A 177 14.15 16.32 5.98
C GLN A 177 14.48 14.83 6.13
N MET A 178 14.06 14.18 7.22
CA MET A 178 14.25 12.74 7.39
C MET A 178 13.41 11.91 6.43
N THR A 179 12.21 12.39 6.09
CA THR A 179 11.39 11.77 5.03
C THR A 179 12.13 11.85 3.69
N ASP A 180 12.66 13.02 3.31
CA ASP A 180 13.44 13.21 2.09
C ASP A 180 14.68 12.30 2.05
N ASP A 181 15.42 12.21 3.16
CA ASP A 181 16.63 11.37 3.26
C ASP A 181 16.31 9.88 3.13
N LEU A 182 15.22 9.41 3.77
CA LEU A 182 14.77 8.03 3.69
C LEU A 182 14.25 7.69 2.29
N GLU A 183 13.52 8.58 1.62
CA GLU A 183 13.09 8.37 0.23
C GLU A 183 14.29 8.24 -0.71
N ARG A 184 15.30 9.11 -0.57
CA ARG A 184 16.55 9.03 -1.34
C ARG A 184 17.30 7.73 -1.07
N LEU A 185 17.34 7.28 0.19
CA LEU A 185 17.95 6.01 0.57
C LEU A 185 17.21 4.82 -0.05
N VAL A 186 15.87 4.80 0.00
CA VAL A 186 15.05 3.73 -0.59
C VAL A 186 15.26 3.68 -2.10
N ALA A 187 15.24 4.83 -2.79
CA ALA A 187 15.53 4.91 -4.22
C ALA A 187 16.93 4.35 -4.54
N TRP A 188 17.93 4.69 -3.75
CA TRP A 188 19.29 4.15 -3.89
C TRP A 188 19.34 2.64 -3.67
N LEU A 189 18.70 2.13 -2.61
CA LEU A 189 18.63 0.68 -2.33
C LEU A 189 17.99 -0.10 -3.49
N LEU A 190 16.93 0.43 -4.09
CA LEU A 190 16.28 -0.18 -5.26
C LEU A 190 17.22 -0.28 -6.47
N GLY A 191 18.13 0.70 -6.66
CA GLY A 191 19.14 0.67 -7.72
C GLY A 191 20.33 -0.24 -7.45
N HIS A 192 20.51 -0.70 -6.21
CA HIS A 192 21.71 -1.41 -5.75
C HIS A 192 21.46 -2.81 -5.14
N PRO A 193 20.59 -3.66 -5.72
CA PRO A 193 20.21 -4.96 -5.14
C PRO A 193 21.37 -5.96 -5.04
N GLN A 194 22.40 -5.81 -5.87
CA GLN A 194 23.58 -6.70 -5.87
C GLN A 194 24.65 -6.25 -4.86
N GLN A 195 24.72 -4.94 -4.60
CA GLN A 195 25.67 -4.33 -3.67
C GLN A 195 25.19 -4.47 -2.23
N VAL A 196 23.92 -4.19 -1.96
CA VAL A 196 23.32 -4.36 -0.64
C VAL A 196 22.28 -5.47 -0.71
N ARG A 197 22.39 -6.43 0.21
CA ARG A 197 21.44 -7.55 0.35
C ARG A 197 20.67 -7.52 1.66
N VAL A 198 21.26 -6.97 2.72
CA VAL A 198 20.64 -6.85 4.04
C VAL A 198 20.80 -5.42 4.53
N VAL A 199 19.75 -4.85 5.11
CA VAL A 199 19.75 -3.55 5.76
C VAL A 199 19.52 -3.76 7.26
N LEU A 200 20.36 -3.17 8.10
CA LEU A 200 20.15 -3.10 9.55
C LEU A 200 19.68 -1.68 9.87
N LEU A 201 18.39 -1.50 10.18
CA LEU A 201 17.80 -0.20 10.51
C LEU A 201 17.77 0.00 12.03
N THR A 202 18.29 1.11 12.54
CA THR A 202 18.31 1.43 13.99
C THR A 202 18.20 2.94 14.22
N GLY A 203 18.02 3.37 15.47
CA GLY A 203 18.14 4.78 15.87
C GLY A 203 19.48 5.09 16.52
N THR A 204 19.97 6.33 16.41
CA THR A 204 21.05 6.82 17.28
C THR A 204 20.50 7.28 18.63
N GLY A 205 21.32 7.19 19.69
CA GLY A 205 20.91 7.58 21.04
C GLY A 205 19.99 6.56 21.71
N GLU A 206 19.04 7.06 22.52
CA GLU A 206 18.24 6.25 23.44
C GLU A 206 16.92 5.73 22.84
N ALA A 207 16.49 6.25 21.69
CA ALA A 207 15.25 5.85 21.02
C ALA A 207 15.53 5.24 19.66
N PHE A 208 14.65 4.34 19.22
CA PHE A 208 14.62 3.93 17.82
C PHE A 208 14.02 5.06 16.97
N CYS A 209 12.76 5.42 17.23
CA CYS A 209 12.06 6.53 16.59
C CYS A 209 10.80 6.90 17.37
N ALA A 210 10.64 8.19 17.68
CA ALA A 210 9.49 8.71 18.42
C ALA A 210 8.24 9.01 17.56
N GLY A 211 8.25 8.67 16.26
CA GLY A 211 7.14 8.97 15.35
C GLY A 211 7.31 10.31 14.65
N ASP A 212 6.23 10.90 14.17
CA ASP A 212 6.29 12.19 13.47
C ASP A 212 6.73 13.32 14.40
N ASP A 213 7.48 14.27 13.84
CA ASP A 213 7.92 15.45 14.57
C ASP A 213 6.74 16.39 14.83
N VAL A 214 6.08 16.21 15.98
CA VAL A 214 4.90 16.99 16.39
C VAL A 214 5.17 18.50 16.42
N LYS A 215 6.43 18.92 16.66
CA LYS A 215 6.79 20.35 16.64
C LYS A 215 6.77 20.90 15.23
N GLU A 216 7.37 20.18 14.28
CA GLU A 216 7.33 20.58 12.87
C GLU A 216 5.90 20.53 12.33
N LEU A 217 5.15 19.46 12.64
CA LEU A 217 3.77 19.29 12.21
C LEU A 217 2.88 20.49 12.57
N ARG A 218 3.05 21.06 13.77
CA ARG A 218 2.30 22.24 14.23
C ARG A 218 2.51 23.47 13.33
N GLU A 219 3.66 23.57 12.68
CA GLU A 219 4.04 24.71 11.85
C GLU A 219 3.70 24.50 10.37
N LEU A 220 3.33 23.27 9.96
CA LEU A 220 3.03 22.96 8.57
C LEU A 220 1.62 23.43 8.16
N PRO A 221 1.48 24.01 6.95
CA PRO A 221 0.17 24.19 6.33
C PRO A 221 -0.57 22.85 6.17
N PRO A 222 -1.92 22.82 6.25
CA PRO A 222 -2.69 21.57 6.16
C PRO A 222 -2.41 20.72 4.92
N ASP A 223 -2.23 21.35 3.75
CA ASP A 223 -1.93 20.64 2.51
C ASP A 223 -0.52 20.05 2.52
N THR A 224 0.45 20.74 3.14
CA THR A 224 1.80 20.22 3.33
C THR A 224 1.81 19.04 4.31
N ALA A 225 1.05 19.12 5.41
CA ALA A 225 0.88 18.02 6.34
C ALA A 225 0.22 16.79 5.68
N ARG A 226 -0.78 17.01 4.80
CA ARG A 226 -1.38 15.96 3.97
C ARG A 226 -0.35 15.29 3.06
N GLN A 227 0.42 16.08 2.33
CA GLN A 227 1.44 15.56 1.43
C GLN A 227 2.51 14.78 2.18
N LEU A 228 2.98 15.30 3.32
CA LEU A 228 3.95 14.62 4.18
C LEU A 228 3.43 13.27 4.67
N SER A 229 2.20 13.22 5.19
CA SER A 229 1.59 11.96 5.68
C SER A 229 1.46 10.91 4.57
N LEU A 230 1.05 11.31 3.37
CA LEU A 230 0.96 10.40 2.21
C LEU A 230 2.34 9.91 1.75
N ARG A 231 3.35 10.77 1.77
CA ARG A 231 4.75 10.41 1.47
C ARG A 231 5.29 9.39 2.46
N GLN A 232 5.08 9.61 3.75
CA GLN A 232 5.50 8.71 4.81
C GLN A 232 4.78 7.34 4.71
N ALA A 233 3.48 7.34 4.42
CA ALA A 233 2.73 6.11 4.18
C ALA A 233 3.34 5.28 3.02
N GLU A 234 3.62 5.91 1.88
CA GLU A 234 4.27 5.24 0.75
C GLU A 234 5.72 4.83 1.04
N LEU A 235 6.46 5.62 1.82
CA LEU A 235 7.82 5.31 2.25
C LEU A 235 7.88 4.01 3.05
N TYR A 236 6.98 3.84 4.01
CA TYR A 236 6.92 2.62 4.81
C TYR A 236 6.44 1.42 4.00
N LEU A 237 5.47 1.60 3.09
CA LEU A 237 5.09 0.55 2.13
C LEU A 237 6.24 0.18 1.18
N ALA A 238 7.15 1.10 0.90
CA ALA A 238 8.30 0.82 0.05
C ALA A 238 9.31 -0.12 0.69
N PHE A 239 9.36 -0.21 2.02
CA PHE A 239 10.23 -1.16 2.72
C PHE A 239 9.88 -2.61 2.36
N GLU A 240 8.60 -2.90 2.10
CA GLU A 240 8.14 -4.21 1.60
C GLU A 240 8.60 -4.47 0.15
N ARG A 241 8.78 -3.39 -0.64
CA ARG A 241 9.09 -3.44 -2.08
C ARG A 241 10.58 -3.48 -2.37
N VAL A 242 11.44 -3.02 -1.46
CA VAL A 242 12.89 -3.09 -1.69
C VAL A 242 13.38 -4.54 -1.70
N PRO A 243 14.33 -4.90 -2.58
CA PRO A 243 14.84 -6.26 -2.71
C PRO A 243 15.74 -6.68 -1.54
N GLN A 244 16.18 -5.75 -0.69
CA GLN A 244 16.95 -6.06 0.50
C GLN A 244 16.06 -6.57 1.62
N THR A 245 16.57 -7.50 2.42
CA THR A 245 15.95 -7.84 3.71
C THR A 245 16.32 -6.78 4.74
N ILE A 246 15.34 -6.11 5.31
CA ILE A 246 15.47 -5.09 6.35
C ILE A 246 15.24 -5.74 7.71
N ILE A 247 16.21 -5.59 8.60
CA ILE A 247 16.13 -5.98 10.01
C ILE A 247 16.12 -4.70 10.84
N ALA A 248 14.99 -4.41 11.51
CA ALA A 248 14.91 -3.35 12.50
C ALA A 248 15.57 -3.80 13.81
N LEU A 249 16.58 -3.06 14.24
CA LEU A 249 17.27 -3.18 15.52
C LEU A 249 16.73 -2.07 16.44
N ILE A 250 15.72 -2.39 17.23
CA ILE A 250 14.97 -1.42 18.03
C ILE A 250 15.71 -1.20 19.35
N ASN A 251 16.56 -0.18 19.38
CA ASN A 251 17.44 0.17 20.50
C ASN A 251 16.70 0.78 21.71
N GLY A 252 15.50 1.34 21.50
CA GLY A 252 14.68 1.94 22.56
C GLY A 252 13.25 2.18 22.10
N ASP A 253 12.66 3.33 22.44
CA ASP A 253 11.27 3.65 22.11
C ASP A 253 11.02 3.68 20.60
N ALA A 254 9.94 3.02 20.16
CA ALA A 254 9.42 2.99 18.80
C ALA A 254 7.93 3.34 18.81
N PHE A 255 7.60 4.63 18.64
CA PHE A 255 6.24 5.17 18.83
C PHE A 255 5.66 5.75 17.55
N GLY A 256 4.34 5.63 17.36
CA GLY A 256 3.60 6.18 16.22
C GLY A 256 4.23 5.78 14.88
N GLY A 257 4.57 6.76 14.04
CA GLY A 257 5.33 6.53 12.81
C GLY A 257 6.65 5.76 12.97
N GLY A 258 7.29 5.82 14.13
CA GLY A 258 8.47 5.02 14.47
C GLY A 258 8.15 3.56 14.75
N CYS A 259 6.98 3.29 15.31
CA CYS A 259 6.45 1.92 15.40
C CYS A 259 6.16 1.40 13.99
N VAL A 260 5.56 2.23 13.12
CA VAL A 260 5.33 1.90 11.70
C VAL A 260 6.63 1.56 10.99
N ALA A 261 7.66 2.39 11.13
CA ALA A 261 8.97 2.14 10.56
C ALA A 261 9.57 0.79 11.02
N ALA A 262 9.39 0.45 12.30
CA ALA A 262 9.88 -0.81 12.85
C ALA A 262 9.13 -2.04 12.27
N TYR A 263 7.79 -1.99 12.20
CA TYR A 263 7.00 -3.11 11.68
C TYR A 263 6.86 -3.18 10.16
N SER A 264 7.31 -2.14 9.45
CA SER A 264 7.52 -2.17 7.99
C SER A 264 8.80 -2.90 7.59
N ALA A 265 9.72 -3.15 8.53
CA ALA A 265 10.88 -4.02 8.29
C ALA A 265 10.47 -5.49 8.18
N ASP A 266 11.30 -6.33 7.56
CA ASP A 266 11.02 -7.76 7.41
C ASP A 266 11.16 -8.51 8.75
N MET A 267 12.15 -8.10 9.55
CA MET A 267 12.44 -8.69 10.87
C MET A 267 12.70 -7.60 11.90
N ARG A 268 12.43 -7.91 13.17
CA ARG A 268 12.53 -6.99 14.30
C ARG A 268 13.21 -7.65 15.50
N ILE A 269 14.31 -7.06 15.95
CA ILE A 269 14.98 -7.42 17.20
C ILE A 269 14.93 -6.19 18.10
N ALA A 270 14.49 -6.35 19.34
CA ALA A 270 14.38 -5.24 20.28
C ALA A 270 15.27 -5.45 21.50
N THR A 271 15.66 -4.34 22.14
CA THR A 271 16.25 -4.42 23.48
C THR A 271 15.18 -4.70 24.54
N HIS A 272 15.58 -5.16 25.72
CA HIS A 272 14.66 -5.29 26.86
C HIS A 272 14.02 -3.95 27.26
N ALA A 273 14.72 -2.84 27.01
CA ALA A 273 14.27 -1.50 27.35
C ALA A 273 13.33 -0.88 26.29
N ALA A 274 13.21 -1.51 25.11
CA ALA A 274 12.38 -1.00 24.04
C ALA A 274 10.89 -1.04 24.43
N ARG A 275 10.15 -0.04 23.94
CA ARG A 275 8.71 0.11 24.12
C ARG A 275 8.06 0.48 22.80
N PHE A 276 6.81 0.05 22.62
CA PHE A 276 6.05 0.24 21.39
C PHE A 276 4.71 0.88 21.70
N ALA A 277 4.28 1.86 20.91
CA ALA A 277 3.01 2.57 21.12
C ALA A 277 2.48 3.16 19.82
N MET A 278 1.16 3.34 19.74
CA MET A 278 0.49 4.19 18.74
C MET A 278 -0.20 5.35 19.48
N PRO A 279 0.56 6.37 19.94
CA PRO A 279 0.08 7.37 20.89
C PRO A 279 -0.74 8.51 20.26
N GLU A 280 -0.99 8.48 18.94
CA GLU A 280 -1.63 9.55 18.17
C GLU A 280 -2.95 10.01 18.79
N ILE A 281 -3.75 9.08 19.33
CA ILE A 281 -5.04 9.40 19.96
C ILE A 281 -4.89 10.35 21.15
N ARG A 282 -3.73 10.34 21.83
CA ARG A 282 -3.40 11.24 22.94
C ARG A 282 -3.04 12.65 22.48
N LEU A 283 -2.92 12.86 21.16
CA LEU A 283 -2.75 14.15 20.53
C LEU A 283 -4.03 14.64 19.83
N GLY A 284 -5.09 13.82 19.81
CA GLY A 284 -6.40 14.19 19.23
C GLY A 284 -6.63 13.69 17.80
N TRP A 285 -5.84 12.73 17.30
CA TRP A 285 -6.03 12.15 15.97
C TRP A 285 -5.71 10.65 15.91
N PRO A 286 -6.24 9.88 14.94
CA PRO A 286 -5.85 8.48 14.75
C PRO A 286 -4.47 8.36 14.08
N PRO A 287 -3.85 7.17 14.09
CA PRO A 287 -2.69 6.90 13.24
C PRO A 287 -3.00 7.19 11.76
N GLY A 288 -2.12 7.94 11.10
CA GLY A 288 -2.32 8.37 9.71
C GLY A 288 -1.93 7.33 8.66
N TYR A 289 -1.30 6.24 9.07
CA TYR A 289 -0.83 5.14 8.22
C TYR A 289 -0.41 3.92 9.07
N GLY A 290 -0.21 2.77 8.44
CA GLY A 290 0.33 1.55 9.07
C GLY A 290 -0.66 0.70 9.88
N VAL A 291 -1.93 1.14 10.01
CA VAL A 291 -2.95 0.44 10.81
C VAL A 291 -3.22 -0.98 10.29
N ALA A 292 -3.24 -1.15 8.97
CA ALA A 292 -3.46 -2.45 8.33
C ALA A 292 -2.34 -3.45 8.66
N GLN A 293 -1.06 -3.03 8.56
CA GLN A 293 0.10 -3.86 8.90
C GLN A 293 0.09 -4.23 10.39
N LEU A 294 -0.16 -3.26 11.28
CA LEU A 294 -0.28 -3.54 12.71
C LEU A 294 -1.38 -4.57 12.98
N THR A 295 -2.54 -4.42 12.35
CA THR A 295 -3.67 -5.34 12.51
C THR A 295 -3.34 -6.75 12.01
N ALA A 296 -2.60 -6.87 10.90
CA ALA A 296 -2.15 -8.16 10.38
C ALA A 296 -1.16 -8.85 11.34
N LEU A 297 -0.26 -8.09 11.96
CA LEU A 297 0.78 -8.63 12.84
C LEU A 297 0.25 -9.05 14.22
N VAL A 298 -0.54 -8.19 14.89
CA VAL A 298 -0.97 -8.44 16.28
C VAL A 298 -2.43 -8.86 16.39
N GLY A 299 -3.20 -8.78 15.30
CA GLY A 299 -4.64 -9.02 15.30
C GLY A 299 -5.45 -7.81 15.77
N LYS A 300 -6.72 -7.77 15.35
CA LYS A 300 -7.63 -6.63 15.55
C LYS A 300 -7.71 -6.12 17.00
N SER A 301 -7.89 -7.01 17.98
CA SER A 301 -8.12 -6.59 19.37
C SER A 301 -6.92 -5.87 19.98
N ARG A 302 -5.70 -6.36 19.69
CA ARG A 302 -4.46 -5.77 20.21
C ARG A 302 -4.11 -4.49 19.46
N ALA A 303 -4.35 -4.44 18.15
CA ALA A 303 -4.21 -3.21 17.38
C ALA A 303 -5.14 -2.11 17.91
N LEU A 304 -6.40 -2.44 18.23
CA LEU A 304 -7.33 -1.51 18.86
C LEU A 304 -6.86 -1.08 20.26
N GLU A 305 -6.34 -1.99 21.09
CA GLU A 305 -5.76 -1.64 22.40
C GLU A 305 -4.64 -0.60 22.24
N MET A 306 -3.70 -0.83 21.33
CA MET A 306 -2.59 0.09 21.08
C MET A 306 -3.07 1.46 20.54
N CYS A 307 -3.97 1.48 19.57
CA CYS A 307 -4.40 2.71 18.90
C CYS A 307 -5.43 3.53 19.71
N LEU A 308 -6.30 2.87 20.48
CA LEU A 308 -7.36 3.56 21.24
C LEU A 308 -6.90 4.02 22.63
N LEU A 309 -5.92 3.34 23.23
CA LEU A 309 -5.35 3.76 24.52
C LEU A 309 -4.07 4.59 24.35
N GLY A 310 -3.34 4.38 23.26
CA GLY A 310 -2.06 5.03 23.00
C GLY A 310 -1.00 4.73 24.05
N GLU A 311 -1.13 3.62 24.79
CA GLU A 311 -0.23 3.25 25.88
C GLU A 311 0.99 2.46 25.36
N PRO A 312 2.18 2.70 25.92
CA PRO A 312 3.36 1.94 25.56
C PRO A 312 3.29 0.51 26.11
N ILE A 313 3.53 -0.47 25.26
CA ILE A 313 3.76 -1.86 25.64
C ILE A 313 5.26 -2.16 25.73
N PRO A 314 5.72 -2.96 26.71
CA PRO A 314 7.12 -3.36 26.81
C PRO A 314 7.50 -4.40 25.74
N ALA A 315 8.79 -4.51 25.42
CA ALA A 315 9.31 -5.47 24.43
C ALA A 315 8.87 -6.93 24.67
N ALA A 316 8.77 -7.37 25.92
CA ALA A 316 8.30 -8.72 26.25
C ALA A 316 6.85 -8.97 25.79
N LYS A 317 5.95 -7.99 25.99
CA LYS A 317 4.55 -8.06 25.53
C LYS A 317 4.48 -7.97 24.00
N ALA A 318 5.31 -7.11 23.39
CA ALA A 318 5.42 -7.04 21.93
C ALA A 318 5.87 -8.38 21.30
N LEU A 319 6.80 -9.09 21.95
CA LEU A 319 7.24 -10.43 21.52
C LEU A 319 6.10 -11.45 21.62
N GLU A 320 5.40 -11.49 22.76
CA GLU A 320 4.23 -12.37 22.97
C GLU A 320 3.14 -12.15 21.91
N TRP A 321 2.96 -10.90 21.49
CA TRP A 321 1.94 -10.51 20.52
C TRP A 321 2.33 -10.78 19.07
N GLY A 322 3.58 -11.19 18.80
CA GLY A 322 4.11 -11.39 17.45
C GLY A 322 4.51 -10.09 16.75
N LEU A 323 4.53 -8.95 17.46
CA LEU A 323 4.95 -7.67 16.89
C LEU A 323 6.45 -7.66 16.59
N ILE A 324 7.28 -8.38 17.37
CA ILE A 324 8.73 -8.49 17.16
C ILE A 324 9.18 -9.95 17.17
N ASN A 325 10.35 -10.24 16.61
CA ASN A 325 10.88 -11.60 16.51
C ASN A 325 11.72 -12.02 17.73
N GLU A 326 12.45 -11.09 18.35
CA GLU A 326 13.42 -11.41 19.40
C GLU A 326 13.65 -10.22 20.34
N VAL A 327 13.90 -10.51 21.62
CA VAL A 327 14.31 -9.53 22.64
C VAL A 327 15.69 -9.89 23.17
N VAL A 328 16.61 -8.93 23.19
CA VAL A 328 18.02 -9.15 23.59
C VAL A 328 18.53 -8.07 24.55
N PRO A 329 19.61 -8.30 25.31
CA PRO A 329 20.27 -7.23 26.05
C PRO A 329 20.76 -6.13 25.11
N GLY A 330 20.71 -4.86 25.54
CA GLY A 330 21.08 -3.72 24.70
C GLY A 330 22.49 -3.83 24.10
N ALA A 331 23.47 -4.27 24.91
CA ALA A 331 24.84 -4.49 24.47
C ALA A 331 25.00 -5.59 23.39
N SER A 332 23.98 -6.44 23.20
CA SER A 332 23.99 -7.54 22.22
C SER A 332 23.20 -7.22 20.94
N LEU A 333 22.47 -6.11 20.88
CA LEU A 333 21.53 -5.80 19.79
C LEU A 333 22.20 -5.83 18.40
N HIS A 334 23.26 -5.02 18.24
CA HIS A 334 23.98 -4.92 16.97
C HIS A 334 24.62 -6.24 16.56
N ARG A 335 25.34 -6.88 17.48
CA ARG A 335 25.94 -8.20 17.25
C ARG A 335 24.90 -9.23 16.82
N ARG A 336 23.70 -9.21 17.40
CA ARG A 336 22.62 -10.13 17.04
C ARG A 336 22.12 -9.86 15.62
N GLY A 337 21.92 -8.59 15.27
CA GLY A 337 21.56 -8.15 13.92
C GLY A 337 22.59 -8.59 12.88
N GLU A 338 23.88 -8.39 13.15
CA GLU A 338 24.98 -8.82 12.29
C GLU A 338 24.99 -10.34 12.08
N LEU A 339 24.78 -11.12 13.14
CA LEU A 339 24.70 -12.58 13.03
C LEU A 339 23.51 -13.04 12.16
N LEU A 340 22.35 -12.36 12.24
CA LEU A 340 21.23 -12.64 11.33
C LEU A 340 21.54 -12.23 9.90
N ALA A 341 22.13 -11.05 9.69
CA ALA A 341 22.55 -10.60 8.37
C ALA A 341 23.51 -11.59 7.72
N GLN A 342 24.49 -12.11 8.46
CA GLN A 342 25.41 -13.13 7.94
C GLN A 342 24.68 -14.42 7.55
N LYS A 343 23.70 -14.88 8.34
CA LYS A 343 22.88 -16.04 7.97
C LYS A 343 22.10 -15.81 6.68
N LEU A 344 21.47 -14.64 6.51
CA LEU A 344 20.74 -14.28 5.30
C LEU A 344 21.66 -14.19 4.08
N LEU A 345 22.89 -13.70 4.25
CA LEU A 345 23.86 -13.63 3.17
C LEU A 345 24.27 -15.00 2.62
N GLN A 346 24.18 -16.07 3.43
CA GLN A 346 24.41 -17.45 2.99
C GLN A 346 23.26 -18.04 2.16
N MET A 347 22.07 -17.41 2.15
CA MET A 347 20.92 -17.89 1.38
C MET A 347 21.00 -17.43 -0.08
N PRO A 348 20.33 -18.12 -1.03
CA PRO A 348 20.26 -17.66 -2.43
C PRO A 348 19.55 -16.30 -2.52
N ALA A 349 20.18 -15.32 -3.18
CA ALA A 349 19.75 -13.92 -3.17
C ALA A 349 18.35 -13.72 -3.79
N GLU A 350 18.10 -14.29 -4.97
CA GLU A 350 16.79 -14.17 -5.63
C GLU A 350 15.69 -14.92 -4.85
N ALA A 351 16.03 -16.07 -4.23
CA ALA A 351 15.06 -16.80 -3.42
C ALA A 351 14.62 -15.98 -2.19
N LEU A 352 15.54 -15.27 -1.52
CA LEU A 352 15.18 -14.36 -0.43
C LEU A 352 14.25 -13.23 -0.90
N ARG A 353 14.58 -12.61 -2.04
CA ARG A 353 13.77 -11.53 -2.64
C ARG A 353 12.36 -11.98 -2.97
N GLU A 354 12.25 -13.10 -3.69
CA GLU A 354 10.94 -13.65 -4.06
C GLU A 354 10.17 -14.13 -2.83
N THR A 355 10.84 -14.71 -1.82
CA THR A 355 10.18 -15.09 -0.57
C THR A 355 9.59 -13.87 0.12
N LYS A 356 10.37 -12.79 0.29
CA LYS A 356 9.90 -11.51 0.84
C LYS A 356 8.71 -10.97 0.03
N ARG A 357 8.84 -10.92 -1.29
CA ARG A 357 7.80 -10.40 -2.20
C ARG A 357 6.50 -11.20 -2.08
N LEU A 358 6.59 -12.53 -2.04
CA LEU A 358 5.42 -13.41 -1.93
C LEU A 358 4.73 -13.26 -0.58
N VAL A 359 5.48 -13.18 0.52
CA VAL A 359 4.90 -12.97 1.86
C VAL A 359 4.15 -11.64 1.92
N HIS A 360 4.77 -10.52 1.48
CA HIS A 360 4.08 -9.22 1.48
C HIS A 360 2.94 -9.11 0.46
N LEU A 361 2.96 -9.92 -0.61
CA LEU A 361 1.84 -10.01 -1.54
C LEU A 361 0.64 -10.74 -0.90
N ASP A 362 0.91 -11.81 -0.13
CA ASP A 362 -0.11 -12.64 0.52
C ASP A 362 -0.64 -12.04 1.83
N GLU A 363 0.14 -11.17 2.49
CA GLU A 363 -0.20 -10.46 3.75
C GLU A 363 -1.52 -9.65 3.69
N GLY A 364 -2.20 -9.54 2.54
CA GLY A 364 -3.46 -8.80 2.44
C GLY A 364 -4.47 -9.31 1.41
N ALA A 365 -5.41 -10.14 1.87
CA ALA A 365 -6.78 -10.16 1.33
C ALA A 365 -7.61 -8.92 1.77
N GLN A 366 -7.03 -8.00 2.56
CA GLN A 366 -7.57 -6.65 2.76
C GLN A 366 -6.83 -5.65 1.86
N PRO A 367 -7.53 -4.77 1.12
CA PRO A 367 -6.87 -3.88 0.19
C PRO A 367 -5.89 -2.95 0.92
N LYS A 368 -4.61 -2.96 0.51
CA LYS A 368 -3.58 -1.99 0.92
C LYS A 368 -3.96 -0.52 0.63
N VAL A 369 -5.12 -0.28 0.04
CA VAL A 369 -5.80 1.01 -0.18
C VAL A 369 -6.18 1.71 1.14
N ALA A 370 -6.15 1.00 2.27
CA ALA A 370 -6.46 1.54 3.61
C ALA A 370 -5.58 2.74 4.01
N HIS A 371 -4.33 2.83 3.54
CA HIS A 371 -3.43 3.94 3.94
C HIS A 371 -3.98 5.32 3.56
N ARG A 372 -4.67 5.46 2.41
CA ARG A 372 -5.33 6.73 2.05
C ARG A 372 -6.47 7.06 3.00
N ALA A 373 -7.25 6.06 3.40
CA ALA A 373 -8.34 6.25 4.36
C ALA A 373 -7.80 6.64 5.75
N ASP A 374 -6.68 6.04 6.17
CA ASP A 374 -5.97 6.38 7.40
C ASP A 374 -5.52 7.84 7.36
N THR A 375 -4.85 8.27 6.29
CA THR A 375 -4.38 9.66 6.14
C THR A 375 -5.55 10.65 6.10
N GLU A 376 -6.63 10.34 5.39
CA GLU A 376 -7.81 11.22 5.37
C GLU A 376 -8.51 11.27 6.73
N ALA A 377 -8.51 10.19 7.52
CA ALA A 377 -9.04 10.19 8.88
C ALA A 377 -8.18 11.07 9.81
N TYR A 378 -6.87 10.91 9.74
CA TYR A 378 -5.90 11.77 10.42
C TYR A 378 -6.14 13.25 10.10
N LEU A 379 -6.22 13.62 8.82
CA LEU A 379 -6.40 15.01 8.39
C LEU A 379 -7.75 15.62 8.77
N ARG A 380 -8.81 14.80 8.85
CA ARG A 380 -10.10 15.26 9.38
C ARG A 380 -9.97 15.64 10.85
N CYS A 381 -9.37 14.77 11.67
CA CYS A 381 -9.18 15.03 13.10
C CYS A 381 -8.20 16.18 13.36
N LEU A 382 -7.14 16.32 12.56
CA LEU A 382 -6.15 17.40 12.71
C LEU A 382 -6.76 18.81 12.61
N LYS A 383 -7.92 18.95 11.95
CA LYS A 383 -8.66 20.22 11.81
C LYS A 383 -9.60 20.52 12.99
N LEU A 384 -9.79 19.57 13.90
CA LEU A 384 -10.72 19.68 15.02
C LEU A 384 -10.05 20.37 16.23
N PRO A 385 -10.85 21.03 17.11
CA PRO A 385 -10.38 21.62 18.36
C PRO A 385 -9.52 20.68 19.22
N ASP A 386 -9.90 19.40 19.33
CA ASP A 386 -9.15 18.43 20.14
C ASP A 386 -7.70 18.24 19.65
N ALA A 387 -7.46 18.27 18.35
CA ALA A 387 -6.10 18.20 17.81
C ALA A 387 -5.28 19.48 18.11
N GLN A 388 -5.92 20.65 18.06
CA GLN A 388 -5.26 21.91 18.44
C GLN A 388 -4.85 21.90 19.92
N GLU A 389 -5.75 21.43 20.79
CA GLU A 389 -5.46 21.25 22.21
C GLU A 389 -4.36 20.21 22.44
N GLY A 390 -4.35 19.10 21.72
CA GLY A 390 -3.27 18.11 21.79
C GLY A 390 -1.90 18.69 21.43
N LEU A 391 -1.82 19.46 20.33
CA LEU A 391 -0.60 20.16 19.92
C LEU A 391 -0.14 21.21 20.95
N LEU A 392 -1.08 21.95 21.55
CA LEU A 392 -0.78 22.94 22.60
C LEU A 392 -0.28 22.25 23.88
N ALA A 393 -0.99 21.23 24.35
CA ALA A 393 -0.64 20.48 25.55
C ALA A 393 0.73 19.79 25.43
N PHE A 394 1.04 19.25 24.25
CA PHE A 394 2.36 18.67 23.95
C PHE A 394 3.48 19.73 24.06
N ALA A 395 3.27 20.91 23.47
CA ALA A 395 4.25 22.01 23.52
C ALA A 395 4.45 22.54 24.95
N GLU A 396 3.37 22.62 25.72
CA GLU A 396 3.37 23.09 27.11
C GLU A 396 3.76 21.99 28.12
N LYS A 397 3.98 20.76 27.67
CA LYS A 397 4.31 19.58 28.50
C LYS A 397 3.29 19.33 29.62
N ARG A 398 1.99 19.46 29.30
CA ARG A 398 0.87 19.21 30.21
C ARG A 398 -0.06 18.14 29.65
N SER A 399 -0.97 17.64 30.48
CA SER A 399 -2.04 16.76 30.00
C SER A 399 -3.05 17.56 29.14
N PRO A 400 -3.49 17.01 27.99
CA PRO A 400 -4.52 17.63 27.17
C PRO A 400 -5.90 17.55 27.84
N ARG A 401 -6.78 18.48 27.50
CA ARG A 401 -8.18 18.53 27.92
C ARG A 401 -9.09 18.50 26.70
N PHE A 402 -9.38 17.30 26.22
CA PHE A 402 -10.29 17.09 25.09
C PHE A 402 -11.74 17.42 25.49
N ASP A 403 -12.43 18.16 24.63
CA ASP A 403 -13.84 18.53 24.81
C ASP A 403 -14.79 17.71 23.92
N GLY A 404 -14.22 16.80 23.11
CA GLY A 404 -14.95 15.88 22.25
C GLY A 404 -15.40 16.49 20.92
N ARG A 405 -14.75 17.57 20.47
CA ARG A 405 -15.11 18.30 19.26
C ARG A 405 -13.98 18.41 18.24
#